data_AF-B9TQR7-F1
#
_entry.id   AF-B9TQR7-F1
#
_cell.length_a   1.000
_cell.length_b   1.000
_cell.length_c   1.000
_cell.angle_alpha   90.00
_cell.angle_beta   90.00
_cell.angle_gamma   90.00
#
_symmetry.space_group_name_H-M   'P 1'
#
loop_
_entity.id
_entity.type
_entity.pdbx_description
1 polymer ?
#
loop_
_entity_poly.entity_id
_entity_poly.type
_entity_poly.pdbx_seq_one_letter_code
_entity_poly.pdbx_strand_id
1 'polypeptide(L)' 'MFFQTLVMNSPFAPRVLGQNFRYVQWPEHGARNPKILDEGDFERIAASRAHFCRKIDSEASAALLPRLLALRAA' A
#
# COMPACT_ATOMS: atom_id res chain seq x y z
N MET A 1 15.29 -5.54 8.75
CA MET A 1 16.13 -4.57 8.04
C MET A 1 17.29 -5.27 7.33
N PHE A 2 17.02 -6.24 6.47
CA PHE A 2 18.08 -6.96 5.75
C PHE A 2 18.35 -6.29 4.40
N PHE A 3 17.35 -6.29 3.51
CA PHE A 3 17.48 -5.74 2.16
C PHE A 3 17.82 -4.25 2.15
N GLN A 4 17.21 -3.45 3.02
CA GLN A 4 17.48 -2.02 3.11
C GLN A 4 18.95 -1.76 3.48
N THR A 5 19.46 -2.43 4.51
CA THR A 5 20.85 -2.28 4.94
C THR A 5 21.81 -2.75 3.87
N LEU A 6 21.56 -3.91 3.25
CA LEU A 6 22.42 -4.45 2.20
C LEU A 6 22.49 -3.50 0.99
N VAL A 7 21.34 -3.06 0.46
CA VAL A 7 21.31 -2.27 -0.78
C VAL A 7 21.89 -0.86 -0.58
N MET A 8 21.64 -0.25 0.58
CA MET A 8 22.13 1.10 0.88
C MET A 8 23.63 1.14 1.17
N ASN A 9 24.25 0.01 1.51
CA ASN A 9 25.71 -0.13 1.65
C ASN A 9 26.36 -0.74 0.39
N SER A 10 25.70 -0.66 -0.76
CA SER A 10 26.19 -1.19 -2.04
C SER A 10 26.33 -0.10 -3.10
N PRO A 11 26.99 -0.36 -4.24
CA PRO A 11 27.02 0.56 -5.39
C PRO A 11 25.64 0.89 -5.98
N PHE A 12 24.59 0.15 -5.61
CA PHE A 12 23.22 0.40 -6.07
C PHE A 12 22.48 1.45 -5.24
N ALA A 13 23.05 1.93 -4.12
CA ALA A 13 22.40 2.93 -3.25
C ALA A 13 21.88 4.16 -4.00
N PRO A 14 22.59 4.76 -4.99
CA PRO A 14 22.09 5.90 -5.75
C PRO A 14 20.86 5.60 -6.62
N ARG A 15 20.52 4.31 -6.81
CA ARG A 15 19.36 3.86 -7.60
C ARG A 15 18.16 3.50 -6.73
N VAL A 16 18.29 3.56 -5.41
CA VAL A 16 17.21 3.19 -4.49
C VAL A 16 16.19 4.31 -4.42
N LEU A 17 14.93 3.99 -4.72
CA LEU A 17 13.80 4.89 -4.51
C LEU A 17 13.32 4.78 -3.07
N GLY A 18 13.01 5.93 -2.44
CA GLY A 18 12.38 5.98 -1.12
C GLY A 18 10.91 5.56 -1.10
N GLN A 19 10.44 4.85 -2.12
CA GLN A 19 9.04 4.47 -2.31
C GLN A 19 8.96 2.98 -2.66
N ASN A 20 8.08 2.25 -1.95
CA ASN A 20 7.84 0.83 -2.22
C ASN A 20 6.59 0.56 -3.08
N PHE A 21 5.90 1.63 -3.50
CA PHE A 21 4.69 1.62 -4.33
C PHE A 21 3.56 0.75 -3.76
N ARG A 22 3.43 0.67 -2.43
CA ARG A 22 2.34 -0.01 -1.72
C ARG A 22 1.56 0.94 -0.84
N TYR A 23 0.24 0.95 -1.00
CA TYR A 23 -0.67 1.63 -0.09
C TYR A 23 -0.92 0.74 1.13
N VAL A 24 -0.58 1.25 2.31
CA VAL A 24 -0.78 0.56 3.59
C VAL A 24 -1.29 1.59 4.60
N GLN A 25 -2.53 1.46 5.03
CA GLN A 25 -3.07 2.32 6.07
C GLN A 25 -2.74 1.73 7.44
N TRP A 26 -2.03 2.50 8.27
CA TRP A 26 -1.81 2.17 9.67
C TRP A 26 -2.84 2.91 10.52
N PRO A 27 -3.55 2.20 11.42
CA PRO A 27 -4.41 2.84 12.41
C PRO A 27 -3.59 3.74 13.33
N GLU A 28 -4.26 4.73 13.92
CA GLU A 28 -3.68 5.56 14.97
C GLU A 28 -3.30 4.70 16.20
N HIS A 29 -2.46 5.25 17.09
CA HIS A 29 -2.07 4.65 18.37
C HIS A 29 -1.26 3.33 18.30
N GLY A 30 -0.38 3.17 17.31
CA GLY A 30 0.66 2.13 17.36
C GLY A 30 0.12 0.71 17.20
N ALA A 31 -0.97 0.55 16.45
CA ALA A 31 -1.49 -0.76 16.10
C ALA A 31 -0.39 -1.66 15.50
N ARG A 32 -0.35 -2.92 15.94
CA ARG A 32 0.64 -3.89 15.49
C ARG A 32 0.47 -4.32 14.03
N ASN A 33 -0.71 -4.06 13.47
CA ASN A 33 -1.08 -4.48 12.13
C ASN A 33 -1.72 -3.30 11.36
N PRO A 34 -1.54 -3.26 10.03
CA PRO A 34 -2.29 -2.34 9.19
C PRO A 34 -3.80 -2.58 9.28
N LYS A 35 -4.56 -1.52 8.99
CA LYS A 35 -6.02 -1.54 8.85
C LYS A 35 -6.42 -2.51 7.74
N ILE A 36 -7.56 -3.19 7.91
CA ILE A 36 -8.30 -3.80 6.81
C ILE A 36 -9.00 -2.67 6.07
N LEU A 37 -8.74 -2.56 4.77
CA LEU A 37 -9.23 -1.46 3.95
C LEU A 37 -10.71 -1.64 3.63
N ASP A 38 -11.45 -0.54 3.60
CA ASP A 38 -12.86 -0.49 3.25
C ASP A 38 -13.09 0.54 2.12
N GLU A 39 -14.34 0.70 1.68
CA GLU A 39 -14.67 1.61 0.59
C GLU A 39 -14.25 3.06 0.85
N GLY A 40 -14.21 3.49 2.13
CA GLY A 40 -13.80 4.84 2.53
C GLY A 40 -12.31 5.12 2.31
N ASP A 41 -11.51 4.09 2.00
CA ASP A 41 -10.11 4.25 1.63
C ASP A 41 -9.91 4.52 0.13
N PHE A 42 -10.95 4.35 -0.72
CA PHE A 42 -10.80 4.35 -2.18
C PHE A 42 -10.15 5.62 -2.74
N GLU A 43 -10.64 6.81 -2.38
CA GLU A 43 -10.11 8.07 -2.94
C GLU A 43 -8.62 8.26 -2.61
N ARG A 44 -8.22 7.86 -1.40
CA ARG A 44 -6.81 7.90 -0.97
C ARG A 44 -5.96 6.88 -1.72
N ILE A 45 -6.50 5.71 -2.05
CA ILE A 45 -5.82 4.70 -2.88
C ILE A 45 -5.66 5.21 -4.31
N ALA A 46 -6.75 5.72 -4.92
CA ALA A 46 -6.78 6.20 -6.29
C ALA A 46 -5.85 7.40 -6.53
N ALA A 47 -5.75 8.30 -5.55
CA ALA A 47 -4.82 9.44 -5.61
C ALA A 47 -3.36 9.06 -5.30
N SER A 48 -3.10 7.83 -4.82
CA SER A 48 -1.75 7.41 -4.46
C SER A 48 -0.92 6.99 -5.67
N ARG A 49 0.40 6.98 -5.51
CA ARG A 49 1.33 6.40 -6.50
C ARG A 49 1.49 4.88 -6.35
N ALA A 50 0.68 4.23 -5.52
CA ALA A 50 0.84 2.81 -5.24
C ALA A 50 0.30 1.94 -6.38
N HIS A 51 0.98 0.83 -6.64
CA HIS A 51 0.52 -0.19 -7.59
C HIS A 51 -0.27 -1.30 -6.90
N PHE A 52 -0.09 -1.44 -5.58
CA PHE A 52 -0.74 -2.46 -4.75
C PHE A 52 -1.22 -1.85 -3.44
N CYS A 53 -2.29 -2.38 -2.85
CA CYS A 53 -2.74 -2.01 -1.50
C CYS A 53 -2.87 -3.23 -0.57
N ARG A 54 -2.86 -2.99 0.74
CA ARG A 54 -3.16 -4.00 1.78
C ARG A 54 -3.64 -3.32 3.08
N LYS A 55 -4.44 -3.97 3.94
CA LYS A 55 -4.96 -5.35 3.83
C LYS A 55 -6.35 -5.38 3.20
N ILE A 56 -6.62 -6.43 2.42
CA ILE A 56 -7.92 -6.70 1.80
C ILE A 56 -8.51 -7.92 2.50
N ASP A 57 -9.80 -7.83 2.81
CA ASP A 57 -10.61 -8.90 3.39
C ASP A 57 -11.86 -9.11 2.53
N SER A 58 -12.35 -10.35 2.41
CA SER A 58 -13.48 -10.67 1.53
C SER A 58 -14.80 -10.04 1.96
N GLU A 59 -14.99 -9.84 3.27
CA GLU A 59 -16.22 -9.26 3.82
C GLU A 59 -16.07 -7.75 3.98
N ALA A 60 -15.05 -7.31 4.71
CA ALA A 60 -14.88 -5.89 5.02
C ALA A 60 -14.50 -5.03 3.81
N SER A 61 -13.82 -5.60 2.82
CA SER A 61 -13.45 -4.89 1.58
C SER A 61 -14.41 -5.15 0.42
N ALA A 62 -15.57 -5.79 0.65
CA ALA A 62 -16.49 -6.17 -0.41
C ALA A 62 -16.95 -5.00 -1.30
N ALA A 63 -17.19 -3.83 -0.70
CA ALA A 63 -17.57 -2.61 -1.43
C ALA A 63 -16.37 -1.90 -2.11
N LEU A 64 -15.15 -2.10 -1.59
CA LEU A 64 -13.93 -1.51 -2.17
C LEU A 64 -13.50 -2.24 -3.45
N LEU A 65 -13.61 -3.56 -3.48
CA LEU A 65 -13.11 -4.41 -4.58
C LEU A 65 -13.62 -3.99 -5.97
N PRO A 66 -14.93 -3.79 -6.20
CA PRO A 66 -15.45 -3.37 -7.49
C PRO A 66 -14.89 -2.03 -7.95
N ARG A 67 -14.72 -1.07 -7.02
CA ARG A 67 -14.15 0.25 -7.34
C ARG A 67 -12.69 0.15 -7.76
N LEU A 68 -11.89 -0.68 -7.08
CA LEU A 68 -10.49 -0.93 -7.46
C LEU A 68 -10.37 -1.60 -8.84
N LEU A 69 -11.29 -2.52 -9.16
CA LEU A 69 -11.33 -3.16 -10.48
C LEU A 69 -11.68 -2.16 -11.59
N ALA A 70 -12.62 -1.25 -11.34
CA ALA A 70 -12.97 -0.18 -12.27
C ALA A 70 -11.82 0.80 -12.49
N LEU A 71 -11.08 1.15 -11.42
CA LEU A 71 -9.92 2.05 -11.50
C LEU A 71 -8.81 1.52 -12.42
N ARG A 72 -8.59 0.19 -12.46
CA ARG A 72 -7.59 -0.43 -13.34
C ARG A 72 -7.93 -0.29 -14.83
N ALA A 73 -9.20 -0.15 -15.17
CA ALA A 73 -9.67 -0.11 -16.56
C ALA A 73 -9.61 1.30 -17.18
N ALA A 74 -9.28 2.32 -16.39
CA ALA A 74 -9.10 3.72 -16.81
C ALA A 74 -7.62 4.03 -17.06
#